data_AF-A0A349FW48-F1
#
_entry.id   AF-A0A349FW48-F1
#
_cell.length_a   1.000
_cell.length_b   1.000
_cell.length_c   1.000
_cell.angle_alpha   90.00
_cell.angle_beta   90.00
_cell.angle_gamma   90.00
#
_symmetry.space_group_name_H-M   'P 1'
#
loop_
_entity.id
_entity.type
_entity.pdbx_description
1 polymer ?
#
loop_
_entity_poly.entity_id
_entity_poly.type
_entity_poly.pdbx_seq_one_letter_code
_entity_poly.pdbx_strand_id
1 'polypeptide(L)'
;MKNLNSEETLWVVLPILLVVGILIASIIILPKTQTETRSKASEPTVVPTIVATPTVTPLSPERPEIICSALYSPVCSQNGVTYPSECEANNAGVTAFTSGECPPTQAAPPK
;
A
#
# COMPACT_ATOMS: atom_id res chain seq x y z
N MET A 1 -33.02 -31.62 34.84
CA MET A 1 -32.19 -31.91 33.64
C MET A 1 -33.14 -32.45 32.59
N LYS A 2 -33.63 -31.59 31.70
CA LYS A 2 -34.68 -31.96 30.74
C LYS A 2 -34.00 -32.70 29.60
N ASN A 3 -34.01 -34.02 29.65
CA ASN A 3 -33.59 -34.87 28.54
C ASN A 3 -34.75 -34.84 27.53
N LEU A 4 -34.63 -33.98 26.51
CA LEU A 4 -35.64 -33.92 25.45
C LEU A 4 -35.38 -35.09 24.50
N ASN A 5 -36.44 -35.84 24.21
CA ASN A 5 -36.45 -37.02 23.35
C ASN A 5 -35.72 -36.77 22.02
N SER A 6 -35.17 -37.83 21.42
CA SER A 6 -34.34 -37.76 20.20
C SER A 6 -35.04 -37.04 19.03
N GLU A 7 -36.37 -37.08 18.96
CA GLU A 7 -37.16 -36.42 17.92
C GLU A 7 -37.32 -34.91 18.15
N GLU A 8 -37.52 -34.47 19.39
CA GLU A 8 -37.65 -33.04 19.75
C GLU A 8 -36.32 -32.29 19.58
N THR A 9 -35.21 -32.97 19.89
CA THR A 9 -33.87 -32.42 19.67
C THR A 9 -33.58 -32.25 18.18
N LEU A 10 -34.10 -33.13 17.33
CA LEU A 10 -33.87 -33.07 15.89
C LEU A 10 -34.53 -31.85 15.25
N TRP A 11 -35.77 -31.51 15.62
CA TRP A 11 -36.46 -30.32 15.10
C TRP A 11 -35.84 -28.99 15.52
N VAL A 12 -35.13 -28.95 16.65
CA VAL A 12 -34.40 -27.75 17.09
C VAL A 12 -32.99 -27.71 16.51
N VAL A 13 -32.30 -28.85 16.46
CA VAL A 13 -30.90 -28.94 16.00
C VAL A 13 -30.81 -28.86 14.47
N LEU A 14 -31.78 -29.39 13.73
CA LEU A 14 -31.79 -29.35 12.26
C LEU A 14 -31.76 -27.92 11.67
N PRO A 15 -32.65 -26.97 12.07
CA PRO A 15 -32.57 -25.60 11.57
C PRO A 15 -31.30 -24.88 12.03
N ILE A 16 -30.81 -25.16 13.24
CA ILE A 16 -29.55 -24.60 13.74
C ILE A 16 -28.37 -25.07 12.89
N LEU A 17 -28.28 -26.38 12.59
CA LEU A 17 -27.23 -26.93 11.73
C LEU A 17 -27.32 -26.41 10.30
N LEU A 18 -28.53 -26.19 9.77
CA LEU A 18 -28.73 -25.62 8.44
C LEU A 18 -28.23 -24.16 8.38
N VAL A 19 -28.59 -23.33 9.38
CA VAL A 19 -28.12 -21.94 9.48
C VAL A 19 -26.60 -21.88 9.66
N VAL A 20 -26.03 -22.72 10.54
CA VAL A 20 -24.58 -22.80 10.76
C VAL A 20 -23.85 -23.24 9.50
N GLY A 21 -24.39 -24.20 8.75
CA GLY A 21 -23.84 -24.64 7.46
C GLY A 21 -23.82 -23.52 6.41
N ILE A 22 -24.89 -22.72 6.31
CA ILE A 22 -24.96 -21.56 5.40
C ILE A 22 -23.96 -20.48 5.80
N LEU A 23 -23.80 -20.21 7.10
CA LEU A 23 -22.82 -19.23 7.59
C LEU A 23 -21.38 -19.68 7.28
N ILE A 24 -21.06 -20.95 7.52
CA ILE A 24 -19.74 -21.52 7.20
C ILE A 24 -19.50 -21.50 5.69
N ALA A 25 -20.47 -21.94 4.89
CA ALA A 25 -20.38 -21.89 3.43
C ALA A 25 -20.20 -20.45 2.93
N SER A 26 -20.91 -19.48 3.51
CA SER A 26 -20.76 -18.06 3.17
C SER A 26 -19.36 -17.54 3.53
N ILE A 27 -18.78 -17.93 4.67
CA ILE A 27 -17.42 -17.54 5.06
C ILE A 27 -16.35 -18.14 4.14
N ILE A 28 -16.58 -19.36 3.63
CA ILE A 28 -15.63 -20.06 2.73
C ILE A 28 -15.81 -19.61 1.27
N ILE A 29 -17.04 -19.37 0.82
CA ILE A 29 -17.40 -19.01 -0.56
C ILE A 29 -17.31 -17.50 -0.78
N LEU A 30 -17.47 -16.65 0.24
CA LEU A 30 -16.99 -15.27 0.15
C LEU A 30 -15.49 -15.39 -0.07
N PRO A 31 -14.98 -15.10 -1.28
CA PRO A 31 -13.56 -15.00 -1.44
C PRO A 31 -13.14 -13.97 -0.38
N LYS A 32 -12.03 -14.20 0.32
CA LYS A 32 -11.30 -13.10 0.92
C LYS A 32 -10.84 -12.21 -0.22
N THR A 33 -11.75 -11.43 -0.77
CA THR A 33 -11.51 -10.23 -1.55
C THR A 33 -10.88 -9.28 -0.54
N GLN A 34 -9.57 -9.48 -0.40
CA GLN A 34 -8.60 -8.46 -0.14
C GLN A 34 -9.08 -7.46 0.94
N THR A 35 -8.72 -7.74 2.18
CA THR A 35 -8.01 -6.73 2.99
C THR A 35 -6.73 -6.33 2.24
N GLU A 36 -6.90 -5.75 1.06
CA GLU A 36 -5.98 -4.79 0.53
C GLU A 36 -6.57 -3.46 0.99
N THR A 37 -6.28 -3.11 2.25
CA THR A 37 -6.02 -1.70 2.55
C THR A 37 -4.79 -1.27 1.74
N ARG A 38 -4.89 -1.29 0.41
CA ARG A 38 -4.15 -0.37 -0.43
C ARG A 38 -4.89 0.93 -0.31
N SER A 39 -4.67 1.57 0.83
CA SER A 39 -4.37 3.00 0.77
C SER A 39 -3.16 3.14 -0.16
N LYS A 40 -3.43 3.21 -1.46
CA LYS A 40 -2.68 4.10 -2.33
C LYS A 40 -3.68 5.15 -2.74
N ALA A 41 -3.69 6.20 -1.92
CA ALA A 41 -4.27 7.47 -2.24
C ALA A 41 -3.83 7.94 -3.64
N SER A 42 -4.65 8.83 -4.19
CA SER A 42 -4.41 9.61 -5.41
C SER A 42 -4.88 8.94 -6.71
N GLU A 43 -6.20 8.80 -6.85
CA GLU A 43 -6.79 9.33 -8.08
C GLU A 43 -7.10 10.81 -7.79
N PRO A 44 -6.47 11.77 -8.49
CA PRO A 44 -6.92 13.14 -8.42
C PRO A 44 -8.26 13.18 -9.14
N THR A 45 -9.33 13.16 -8.35
CA THR A 45 -10.66 13.62 -8.79
C THR A 45 -10.45 14.96 -9.49
N VAL A 46 -10.80 14.98 -10.76
CA VAL A 46 -10.99 16.18 -11.56
C VAL A 46 -12.10 16.99 -10.88
N VAL A 47 -11.73 17.80 -9.90
CA VAL A 47 -12.57 18.88 -9.42
C VAL A 47 -12.46 19.98 -10.49
N PRO A 48 -13.56 20.56 -10.97
CA PRO A 48 -13.51 21.74 -11.82
C PRO A 48 -13.06 22.94 -10.95
N THR A 49 -11.77 22.99 -10.62
CA THR A 49 -11.18 24.14 -9.95
C THR A 49 -10.96 25.19 -11.02
N ILE A 50 -11.84 26.19 -11.00
CA ILE A 50 -11.69 27.44 -11.72
C ILE A 50 -10.29 27.97 -11.42
N VAL A 51 -9.42 27.90 -12.42
CA VAL A 51 -8.05 28.38 -12.36
C VAL A 51 -8.10 29.90 -12.23
N ALA A 52 -8.01 30.41 -11.01
CA ALA A 52 -7.41 31.71 -10.78
C ALA A 52 -5.89 31.46 -10.76
N THR A 53 -5.27 31.58 -11.93
CA THR A 53 -3.83 31.62 -12.11
C THR A 53 -3.27 32.81 -11.32
N PRO A 54 -2.42 32.63 -10.29
CA PRO A 54 -1.38 33.62 -10.08
C PRO A 54 -0.47 33.52 -11.30
N THR A 55 -0.35 34.61 -12.04
CA THR A 55 0.55 34.74 -13.18
C THR A 55 1.98 34.41 -12.75
N VAL A 56 2.41 33.16 -12.96
CA VAL A 56 3.83 32.81 -12.94
C VAL A 56 4.29 32.90 -14.39
N THR A 57 4.86 34.04 -14.73
CA THR A 57 5.55 34.26 -16.01
C THR A 57 6.61 33.15 -16.17
N PRO A 58 6.52 32.26 -17.17
CA PRO A 58 7.55 31.26 -17.39
C PRO A 58 8.74 31.94 -18.07
N LEU A 59 9.75 32.28 -17.27
CA LEU A 59 11.09 32.56 -17.78
C LEU A 59 11.86 31.23 -17.75
N SER A 60 12.16 30.71 -18.94
CA SER A 60 13.04 29.58 -19.24
C SER A 60 12.41 28.17 -19.27
N PRO A 61 12.69 27.36 -20.32
CA PRO A 61 12.45 25.91 -20.32
C PRO A 61 13.55 25.20 -19.51
N GLU A 62 13.71 25.57 -18.24
CA GLU A 62 14.61 24.84 -17.35
C GLU A 62 13.85 23.69 -16.70
N ARG A 63 14.49 22.51 -16.77
CA ARG A 63 14.04 21.27 -16.13
C ARG A 63 13.43 21.59 -14.76
N PRO A 64 12.24 21.06 -14.43
CA PRO A 64 11.64 21.31 -13.12
C PRO A 64 12.65 20.97 -12.03
N GLU A 65 12.97 21.94 -11.18
CA GLU A 65 13.83 21.72 -10.03
C GLU A 65 13.11 20.72 -9.10
N ILE A 66 13.67 19.51 -8.98
CA ILE A 66 13.14 18.50 -8.07
C ILE A 66 13.60 18.87 -6.66
N ILE A 67 12.66 19.30 -5.82
CA ILE A 67 12.91 19.58 -4.40
C ILE A 67 12.57 18.33 -3.59
N CYS A 68 13.56 17.75 -2.94
CA CYS A 68 13.37 16.63 -2.01
C CYS A 68 13.21 17.14 -0.58
N SER A 69 12.42 16.43 0.23
CA SER A 69 12.34 16.71 1.66
C SER A 69 13.66 16.34 2.34
N ALA A 70 13.99 17.03 3.43
CA ALA A 70 15.16 16.70 4.26
C ALA A 70 14.95 15.46 5.16
N LEU A 71 13.91 14.65 4.89
CA LEU A 71 13.61 13.47 5.68
C LEU A 71 14.57 12.34 5.30
N TYR A 72 15.34 11.88 6.26
CA TYR A 72 16.26 10.76 6.07
C TYR A 72 15.49 9.42 6.04
N SER A 73 15.46 8.78 4.88
CA SER A 73 14.84 7.49 4.63
C SER A 73 15.67 6.74 3.57
N PRO A 74 16.80 6.16 3.96
CA PRO A 74 17.83 5.75 3.03
C PRO A 74 17.39 4.62 2.11
N VAL A 75 17.97 4.58 0.91
CA VAL A 75 17.79 3.50 -0.06
C VAL A 75 19.13 3.08 -0.65
N CYS A 76 19.30 1.78 -0.88
CA CYS A 76 20.47 1.18 -1.49
C CYS A 76 20.22 0.89 -2.96
N SER A 77 20.99 1.52 -3.84
CA SER A 77 20.98 1.17 -5.26
C SER A 77 21.72 -0.15 -5.53
N GLN A 78 21.42 -0.78 -6.67
CA GLN A 78 22.14 -1.99 -7.11
C GLN A 78 23.65 -1.78 -7.32
N ASN A 79 24.07 -0.53 -7.50
CA ASN A 79 25.47 -0.15 -7.66
C ASN A 79 26.19 0.03 -6.32
N GLY A 80 25.55 -0.27 -5.19
CA GLY A 80 26.17 -0.11 -3.89
C GLY A 80 26.20 1.31 -3.35
N VAL A 81 25.46 2.23 -3.98
CA VAL A 81 25.36 3.63 -3.53
C VAL A 81 24.12 3.78 -2.65
N THR A 82 24.32 4.27 -1.43
CA THR A 82 23.25 4.68 -0.51
C THR A 82 22.81 6.10 -0.84
N TYR A 83 21.51 6.29 -1.06
CA TYR A 83 20.88 7.60 -1.20
C TYR A 83 20.14 7.96 0.09
N PRO A 84 20.09 9.23 0.52
CA PRO A 84 19.47 9.62 1.78
C PRO A 84 17.94 9.50 1.76
N SER A 85 17.35 9.52 0.56
CA SER A 85 15.91 9.33 0.33
C SER A 85 15.64 8.71 -1.05
N GLU A 86 14.45 8.15 -1.22
CA GLU A 86 13.94 7.72 -2.53
C GLU A 86 13.86 8.89 -3.53
N CYS A 87 13.50 10.09 -3.07
CA CYS A 87 13.44 11.27 -3.91
C CYS A 87 14.81 11.60 -4.52
N GLU A 88 15.87 11.55 -3.71
CA GLU A 88 17.23 11.83 -4.18
C GLU A 88 17.75 10.72 -5.11
N ALA A 89 17.41 9.45 -4.84
CA ALA A 89 17.72 8.35 -5.75
C ALA A 89 17.06 8.57 -7.12
N ASN A 90 15.77 8.92 -7.14
CA ASN A 90 15.03 9.20 -8.37
C ASN A 90 15.58 10.43 -9.11
N ASN A 91 15.95 11.49 -8.39
CA ASN A 91 16.59 12.68 -8.97
C ASN A 91 17.96 12.36 -9.61
N ALA A 92 18.69 11.40 -9.04
CA ALA A 92 19.91 10.85 -9.60
C ALA A 92 19.67 9.84 -10.75
N GLY A 93 18.41 9.58 -11.13
CA GLY A 93 18.03 8.64 -12.19
C GLY A 93 18.07 7.17 -11.77
N VAL A 94 18.14 6.88 -10.47
CA VAL A 94 18.13 5.52 -9.93
C VAL A 94 16.70 5.14 -9.57
N THR A 95 16.09 4.26 -10.35
CA THR A 95 14.73 3.77 -10.12
C THR A 95 14.69 2.36 -9.51
N ALA A 96 15.84 1.69 -9.41
CA ALA A 96 15.97 0.35 -8.86
C ALA A 96 16.85 0.37 -7.61
N PHE A 97 16.19 0.34 -6.46
CA PHE A 97 16.81 0.40 -5.15
C PHE A 97 16.02 -0.43 -4.13
N THR A 98 16.70 -0.83 -3.06
CA THR A 98 16.12 -1.51 -1.90
C THR A 98 16.07 -0.52 -0.73
N SER A 99 15.06 -0.62 0.13
CA SER A 99 14.98 0.23 1.33
C SER A 99 16.12 -0.06 2.32
N GLY A 100 16.64 0.98 2.98
CA GLY A 100 17.77 0.92 3.91
C GLY A 100 19.10 1.30 3.26
N GLU A 101 20.14 1.52 4.07
CA GLU A 101 21.50 1.73 3.54
C GLU A 101 22.06 0.46 2.88
N CYS A 102 23.04 0.65 2.00
CA CYS A 102 23.78 -0.47 1.44
C CYS A 102 24.61 -1.18 2.52
N PRO A 103 24.66 -2.53 2.52
CA PRO A 103 25.53 -3.26 3.42
C PRO A 103 27.00 -2.94 3.13
N PRO A 104 27.90 -2.99 4.13
CA PRO A 104 29.30 -2.60 3.97
C PRO A 104 30.04 -3.42 2.90
N THR A 105 29.60 -4.64 2.63
CA THR A 105 30.15 -5.50 1.57
C THR A 105 29.78 -5.03 0.16
N GLN A 106 28.71 -4.25 0.02
CA GLN A 106 28.21 -3.74 -1.26
C GLN A 106 28.40 -2.23 -1.39
N ALA A 107 28.68 -1.52 -0.30
CA ALA A 107 28.85 -0.08 -0.31
C ALA A 107 30.02 0.33 -1.22
N ALA A 108 29.75 1.23 -2.16
CA ALA A 108 30.80 1.85 -2.96
C ALA A 108 31.79 2.57 -2.01
N PRO A 109 33.11 2.51 -2.28
CA PRO A 109 34.10 3.18 -1.44
C PRO A 109 33.79 4.68 -1.33
N PRO A 110 33.94 5.30 -0.14
CA PRO A 110 33.85 6.74 -0.04
C PRO A 110 34.97 7.37 -0.90
N LYS A 111 34.59 8.31 -1.77
CA LYS A 111 35.51 9.07 -2.62
C LYS A 111 36.25 10.14 -1.80
#